data_AF-A0A0D9RMR1-F1
#
_entry.id   AF-A0A0D9RMR1-F1
#
_cell.length_a   1.000
_cell.length_b   1.000
_cell.length_c   1.000
_cell.angle_alpha   90.00
_cell.angle_beta   90.00
_cell.angle_gamma   90.00
#
_symmetry.space_group_name_H-M   'P 1'
#
loop_
_entity.id
_entity.type
_entity.pdbx_description
1 polymer ?
#
loop_
_entity_poly.entity_id
_entity_poly.type
_entity_poly.pdbx_seq_one_letter_code
_entity_poly.pdbx_strand_id
1 'polypeptide(L)'
;MAWTSLLLVLLSHYTGSLSQPVLTQPPSLSASPGATARPCTLSSDLSVGGKNMYWYQQKPGSAPRLFLYYYSDSDKQLGPGVPSRVSGSKETSSNTAFLLISGLQPEDEADYYCQVYDSSANHSETDEEVGQKPRF
;
A
#
# COMPACT_ATOMS: atom_id res chain seq x y z
N MET A 1 -13.35 -30.70 43.43
CA MET A 1 -13.99 -29.56 42.75
C MET A 1 -13.00 -28.40 42.60
N ALA A 2 -11.87 -28.62 41.90
CA ALA A 2 -10.87 -27.58 41.62
C ALA A 2 -10.38 -27.65 40.15
N TRP A 3 -10.81 -28.65 39.39
CA TRP A 3 -10.40 -28.87 38.00
C TRP A 3 -11.27 -28.09 36.99
N THR A 4 -12.51 -27.75 37.36
CA THR A 4 -13.40 -26.89 36.56
C THR A 4 -12.83 -25.48 36.43
N SER A 5 -12.24 -24.94 37.51
CA SER A 5 -11.57 -23.63 37.48
C SER A 5 -10.32 -23.62 36.61
N LEU A 6 -9.59 -24.73 36.53
CA LEU A 6 -8.39 -24.84 35.68
C LEU A 6 -8.73 -24.88 34.19
N LEU A 7 -9.85 -25.53 33.82
CA LEU A 7 -10.36 -25.56 32.44
C LEU A 7 -10.84 -24.19 31.95
N LEU A 8 -11.47 -23.39 32.84
CA LEU A 8 -11.94 -22.04 32.52
C LEU A 8 -10.79 -21.05 32.24
N VAL A 9 -9.66 -21.19 32.94
CA VAL A 9 -8.45 -20.36 32.69
C VAL A 9 -7.74 -20.77 31.39
N LEU A 10 -7.79 -22.05 31.01
CA LEU A 10 -7.16 -22.53 29.78
C LEU A 10 -7.91 -22.09 28.51
N LEU A 11 -9.23 -21.90 28.60
CA LEU A 11 -10.08 -21.41 27.50
C LEU A 11 -9.99 -19.88 27.29
N SER A 12 -9.44 -19.12 28.25
CA SER A 12 -9.31 -17.66 28.16
C SER A 12 -8.08 -17.15 27.40
N HIS A 13 -7.30 -18.03 26.78
CA HIS A 13 -6.04 -17.67 26.11
C HIS A 13 -6.01 -17.95 24.61
N TYR A 14 -7.11 -17.77 23.87
CA TYR A 14 -7.05 -17.78 22.41
C TYR A 14 -8.05 -16.80 21.78
N THR A 15 -7.85 -15.51 22.01
CA THR A 15 -8.37 -14.46 21.11
C THR A 15 -7.21 -13.60 20.64
N GLY A 16 -6.32 -14.22 19.86
CA GLY A 16 -5.46 -13.46 18.96
C GLY A 16 -6.32 -13.03 17.77
N SER A 17 -6.83 -11.79 17.79
CA SER A 17 -7.49 -11.22 16.62
C SER A 17 -6.40 -10.81 15.62
N LEU A 18 -6.17 -11.64 14.60
CA LEU A 18 -5.34 -11.26 13.45
C LEU A 18 -6.09 -10.16 12.68
N SER A 19 -5.63 -8.91 12.78
CA SER A 19 -6.15 -7.83 11.95
C SER A 19 -5.61 -7.97 10.53
N GLN A 20 -6.50 -7.95 9.53
CA GLN A 20 -6.07 -7.94 8.13
C GLN A 20 -5.21 -6.70 7.84
N PRO A 21 -4.17 -6.81 6.97
CA PRO A 21 -3.39 -5.66 6.55
C PRO A 21 -4.31 -4.65 5.85
N VAL A 22 -4.18 -3.36 6.19
CA VAL A 22 -4.92 -2.28 5.53
C VAL A 22 -3.96 -1.21 5.04
N LEU A 23 -4.17 -0.71 3.83
CA LEU A 23 -3.48 0.47 3.30
C LEU A 23 -4.23 1.74 3.68
N THR A 24 -3.49 2.75 4.12
CA THR A 24 -4.04 4.07 4.46
C THR A 24 -3.37 5.14 3.61
N GLN A 25 -4.19 6.00 3.02
CA GLN A 25 -3.78 7.18 2.27
C GLN A 25 -4.46 8.43 2.84
N PRO A 26 -3.80 9.59 2.84
CA PRO A 26 -4.44 10.85 3.18
C PRO A 26 -5.58 11.16 2.18
N PRO A 27 -6.73 11.68 2.66
CA PRO A 27 -7.94 11.84 1.86
C PRO A 27 -7.80 12.83 0.70
N SER A 28 -6.89 13.80 0.84
CA SER A 28 -6.54 14.75 -0.21
C SER A 28 -5.18 15.34 0.10
N LEU A 29 -4.36 15.56 -0.93
CA LEU A 29 -3.10 16.27 -0.81
C LEU A 29 -3.16 17.49 -1.73
N SER A 30 -3.17 18.68 -1.13
CA SER A 30 -2.88 19.90 -1.88
C SER A 30 -1.39 19.93 -2.17
N ALA A 31 -1.01 20.17 -3.41
CA ALA A 31 0.36 20.08 -3.85
C ALA A 31 0.94 21.45 -4.21
N SER A 32 2.18 21.69 -3.81
CA SER A 32 2.97 22.84 -4.23
C SER A 32 3.81 22.53 -5.49
N PRO A 33 4.12 23.52 -6.33
CA PRO A 33 5.02 23.32 -7.47
C PRO A 33 6.42 22.90 -6.99
N GLY A 34 6.91 21.74 -7.43
CA GLY A 34 8.25 21.24 -7.07
C GLY A 34 8.36 19.72 -7.09
N ALA A 35 7.84 19.06 -6.06
CA ALA A 35 7.73 17.61 -5.99
C ALA A 35 6.57 17.23 -5.08
N THR A 36 5.75 16.27 -5.48
CA THR A 36 4.69 15.72 -4.62
C THR A 36 5.03 14.32 -4.22
N ALA A 37 5.02 14.07 -2.90
CA ALA A 37 5.09 12.75 -2.31
C ALA A 37 3.69 12.35 -1.83
N ARG A 38 3.14 11.26 -2.39
CA ARG A 38 1.87 10.69 -1.93
C ARG A 38 2.16 9.43 -1.10
N PRO A 39 1.92 9.44 0.22
CA PRO A 39 2.21 8.30 1.08
C PRO A 39 1.11 7.23 0.99
N CYS A 40 1.52 5.99 1.17
CA CYS A 40 0.69 4.82 1.40
C CYS A 40 1.26 4.03 2.57
N THR A 41 0.55 4.04 3.69
CA THR A 41 1.00 3.39 4.93
C THR A 41 0.32 2.03 5.07
N LEU A 42 1.11 1.00 5.32
CA LEU A 42 0.63 -0.35 5.57
C LEU A 42 0.47 -0.58 7.08
N SER A 43 -0.77 -0.86 7.52
CA SER A 43 -1.13 -1.07 8.92
C SER A 43 -1.02 -2.54 9.34
N SER A 44 0.13 -3.16 9.09
CA SER A 44 0.42 -4.54 9.50
C SER A 44 1.81 -4.66 10.12
N ASP A 45 2.04 -5.80 10.77
CA ASP A 45 3.36 -6.31 11.11
C ASP A 45 4.23 -6.63 9.88
N LEU A 46 3.62 -6.82 8.71
CA LEU A 46 4.34 -6.93 7.44
C LEU A 46 5.02 -5.61 7.06
N SER A 47 6.25 -5.71 6.54
CA SER A 47 7.03 -4.56 6.08
C SER A 47 6.89 -4.29 4.59
N VAL A 48 6.71 -3.03 4.19
CA VAL A 48 6.75 -2.58 2.78
C VAL A 48 8.08 -2.89 2.07
N GLY A 49 9.17 -3.14 2.82
CA GLY A 49 10.50 -3.38 2.27
C GLY A 49 10.54 -4.56 1.29
N GLY A 50 9.88 -5.67 1.64
CA GLY A 50 9.82 -6.88 0.83
C GLY A 50 8.58 -7.01 -0.06
N LYS A 51 7.81 -5.94 -0.24
CA LYS A 51 6.55 -5.98 -1.00
C LYS A 51 6.63 -5.23 -2.32
N ASN A 52 5.84 -5.66 -3.28
CA ASN A 52 5.61 -4.95 -4.52
C ASN A 52 4.57 -3.85 -4.29
N MET A 53 4.92 -2.60 -4.62
CA MET A 53 3.98 -1.48 -4.53
C MET A 53 3.46 -1.11 -5.91
N TYR A 54 2.15 -0.98 -6.01
CA TYR A 54 1.47 -0.52 -7.20
C TYR A 54 0.74 0.77 -6.90
N TRP A 55 0.82 1.71 -7.84
CA TRP A 55 0.09 2.95 -7.84
C TRP A 55 -0.78 3.03 -9.08
N TYR A 56 -2.04 3.37 -8.88
CA TYR A 56 -3.01 3.61 -9.93
C TYR A 56 -3.39 5.07 -9.96
N GLN A 57 -3.52 5.64 -11.15
CA GLN A 57 -4.04 7.00 -11.36
C GLN A 57 -5.46 6.89 -11.90
N GLN A 58 -6.39 7.63 -11.31
CA GLN A 58 -7.76 7.76 -11.80
C GLN A 58 -8.07 9.23 -12.08
N LYS A 59 -8.36 9.53 -13.35
CA LYS A 59 -8.88 10.83 -13.77
C LYS A 59 -10.41 10.85 -13.65
N PRO A 60 -11.03 12.02 -13.47
CA PRO A 60 -12.48 12.14 -13.46
C PRO A 60 -13.13 11.47 -14.67
N GLY A 61 -14.12 10.59 -14.42
CA GLY A 61 -14.84 9.86 -15.47
C GLY A 61 -14.07 8.72 -16.15
N SER A 62 -12.87 8.38 -15.69
CA SER A 62 -12.05 7.27 -16.22
C SER A 62 -11.88 6.14 -15.22
N ALA A 63 -11.58 4.93 -15.70
CA ALA A 63 -11.15 3.83 -14.86
C ALA A 63 -9.72 4.07 -14.32
N PRO A 64 -9.37 3.55 -13.13
CA PRO A 64 -8.00 3.55 -12.66
C PRO A 64 -7.06 2.85 -13.66
N ARG A 65 -5.91 3.46 -13.95
CA ARG A 65 -4.87 2.87 -14.78
C ARG A 65 -3.57 2.73 -14.00
N LEU A 66 -2.77 1.71 -14.32
CA LEU A 66 -1.45 1.56 -13.71
C LEU A 66 -0.61 2.83 -13.96
N PHE A 67 -0.06 3.38 -12.89
CA PHE A 67 0.77 4.56 -12.92
C PHE A 67 2.23 4.21 -12.65
N LEU A 68 2.49 3.49 -11.56
CA LEU A 68 3.83 3.04 -11.17
C LEU A 68 3.75 1.66 -10.49
N TYR A 69 4.58 0.73 -10.95
CA TYR A 69 5.05 -0.40 -10.17
C TYR A 69 6.41 -0.08 -9.57
N TYR A 70 6.59 -0.33 -8.28
CA TYR A 70 7.84 -0.06 -7.57
C TYR A 70 8.18 -1.17 -6.56
N TYR A 71 9.28 -1.87 -6.81
CA TYR A 71 9.95 -2.70 -5.81
C TYR A 71 11.23 -2.02 -5.30
N SER A 72 12.07 -1.54 -6.22
CA SER A 72 13.29 -0.77 -5.95
C SER A 72 13.61 0.18 -7.11
N ASP A 73 14.66 1.00 -7.00
CA ASP A 73 15.05 1.88 -8.12
C ASP A 73 15.52 1.14 -9.37
N SER A 74 16.07 -0.07 -9.20
CA SER A 74 16.47 -0.96 -10.31
C SER A 74 15.32 -1.84 -10.81
N ASP A 75 14.23 -1.94 -10.05
CA ASP A 75 13.08 -2.79 -10.33
C ASP A 75 11.79 -1.99 -10.15
N LYS A 76 11.50 -1.18 -11.18
CA LYS A 76 10.32 -0.33 -11.29
C LYS A 76 9.85 -0.26 -12.72
N GLN A 77 8.56 -0.07 -12.90
CA GLN A 77 7.94 0.06 -14.21
C GLN A 77 6.90 1.17 -14.21
N LEU A 78 6.99 2.05 -15.18
CA LEU A 78 5.98 3.08 -15.41
C LEU A 78 4.84 2.52 -16.27
N GLY A 79 3.61 2.95 -15.96
CA GLY A 79 2.46 2.64 -16.80
C GLY A 79 2.57 3.28 -18.20
N PRO A 80 1.79 2.80 -19.18
CA PRO A 80 1.79 3.38 -20.52
C PRO A 80 1.48 4.90 -20.50
N GLY A 81 2.35 5.68 -21.14
CA GLY A 81 2.22 7.14 -21.23
C GLY A 81 2.44 7.89 -19.91
N VAL A 82 3.00 7.24 -18.88
CA VAL A 82 3.39 7.90 -17.63
C VAL A 82 4.75 8.59 -17.81
N PRO A 83 4.89 9.87 -17.43
CA PRO A 83 6.14 10.61 -17.61
C PRO A 83 7.30 10.08 -16.75
N SER A 84 8.53 10.22 -17.25
CA SER A 84 9.76 9.77 -16.56
C SER A 84 10.07 10.50 -15.25
N ARG A 85 9.35 11.59 -14.95
CA ARG A 85 9.46 12.35 -13.68
C ARG A 85 8.81 11.64 -12.48
N VAL A 86 8.19 10.48 -12.72
CA VAL A 86 7.55 9.65 -11.71
C VAL A 86 8.54 8.61 -11.17
N SER A 87 8.59 8.47 -9.85
CA SER A 87 9.34 7.42 -9.16
C SER A 87 8.62 7.00 -7.88
N GLY A 88 9.19 6.05 -7.14
CA GLY A 88 8.72 5.66 -5.82
C GLY A 88 9.85 5.64 -4.80
N SER A 89 9.47 5.48 -3.54
CA SER A 89 10.39 5.14 -2.44
C SER A 89 9.65 4.36 -1.36
N LYS A 90 10.41 3.73 -0.46
CA LYS A 90 9.88 2.99 0.69
C LYS A 90 10.63 3.40 1.95
N GLU A 91 9.89 3.63 3.03
CA GLU A 91 10.41 3.89 4.35
C GLU A 91 9.91 2.80 5.31
N THR A 92 10.79 1.89 5.69
CA THR A 92 10.44 0.72 6.50
C THR A 92 10.19 1.05 7.97
N SER A 93 10.77 2.14 8.48
CA SER A 93 10.55 2.61 9.86
C SER A 93 9.13 3.11 10.10
N SER A 94 8.53 3.77 9.11
CA SER A 94 7.14 4.27 9.12
C SER A 94 6.18 3.33 8.38
N ASN A 95 6.68 2.19 7.90
CA ASN A 95 5.97 1.24 7.04
C ASN A 95 5.18 1.90 5.89
N THR A 96 5.80 2.91 5.26
CA THR A 96 5.15 3.78 4.27
C THR A 96 5.89 3.73 2.94
N ALA A 97 5.15 3.55 1.85
CA ALA A 97 5.65 3.73 0.49
C ALA A 97 5.19 5.08 -0.06
N PHE A 98 5.99 5.69 -0.93
CA PHE A 98 5.68 7.00 -1.51
C PHE A 98 5.65 6.91 -3.04
N LEU A 99 4.63 7.53 -3.65
CA LEU A 99 4.66 7.93 -5.05
C LEU A 99 5.27 9.33 -5.14
N LEU A 100 6.33 9.46 -5.91
CA LEU A 100 7.08 10.70 -6.09
C LEU A 100 6.86 11.22 -7.52
N ILE A 101 6.34 12.45 -7.64
CA ILE A 101 6.17 13.14 -8.93
C ILE A 101 6.94 14.44 -8.89
N SER A 102 8.05 14.52 -9.61
CA SER A 102 8.88 15.72 -9.71
C SER A 102 8.33 16.66 -10.77
N GLY A 103 8.19 17.95 -10.47
CA GLY A 103 7.67 18.95 -11.41
C GLY A 103 6.23 18.66 -11.83
N LEU A 104 5.29 18.79 -10.87
CA LEU A 104 3.86 18.60 -11.12
C LEU A 104 3.37 19.42 -12.31
N GLN A 105 2.56 18.78 -13.14
CA GLN A 105 1.89 19.38 -14.28
C GLN A 105 0.37 19.22 -14.15
N PRO A 106 -0.44 20.01 -14.89
CA PRO A 106 -1.90 19.90 -14.85
C PRO A 106 -2.42 18.48 -15.13
N GLU A 107 -1.70 17.68 -15.91
CA GLU A 107 -2.11 16.33 -16.25
C GLU A 107 -1.98 15.34 -15.08
N ASP A 108 -1.26 15.73 -14.02
CA ASP A 108 -1.05 14.95 -12.79
C ASP A 108 -2.21 15.14 -11.78
N GLU A 109 -3.14 16.06 -12.06
CA GLU A 109 -4.37 16.23 -11.28
C GLU A 109 -5.28 15.01 -11.47
N ALA A 110 -5.34 14.20 -10.41
CA ALA A 110 -6.05 12.92 -10.39
C ALA A 110 -6.13 12.39 -8.95
N ASP A 111 -7.01 11.40 -8.78
CA ASP A 111 -6.99 10.50 -7.63
C ASP A 111 -5.93 9.42 -7.83
N TYR A 112 -5.26 9.04 -6.76
CA TYR A 112 -4.22 8.00 -6.79
C TYR A 112 -4.48 6.97 -5.72
N TYR A 113 -4.36 5.70 -6.07
CA TYR A 113 -4.63 4.56 -5.18
C TYR A 113 -3.43 3.63 -5.11
N CYS A 114 -3.05 3.22 -3.91
CA CYS A 114 -2.02 2.19 -3.73
C CYS A 114 -2.60 0.80 -3.57
N GLN A 115 -1.76 -0.16 -3.94
CA GLN A 115 -1.93 -1.57 -3.68
C GLN A 115 -0.57 -2.17 -3.34
N VAL A 116 -0.58 -3.17 -2.46
CA VAL A 116 0.61 -3.93 -2.06
C VAL A 116 0.40 -5.39 -2.43
N TYR A 117 1.47 -6.04 -2.91
CA TYR A 117 1.50 -7.47 -3.21
C TYR A 117 2.73 -8.12 -2.59
N ASP A 118 2.56 -9.32 -2.03
CA ASP A 118 3.64 -10.12 -1.48
C ASP A 118 4.23 -11.05 -2.54
N SER A 119 5.49 -10.83 -2.93
CA SER A 119 6.18 -11.67 -3.92
C SER A 119 6.99 -12.81 -3.30
N SER A 120 6.92 -13.03 -1.99
CA SER A 120 7.71 -14.10 -1.36
C SER A 120 7.23 -15.48 -1.81
N ALA A 121 8.03 -16.11 -2.69
CA ALA A 121 7.77 -17.41 -3.30
C ALA A 121 7.89 -18.63 -2.34
N ASN A 122 7.72 -18.42 -1.03
CA ASN A 122 7.68 -19.51 -0.06
C ASN A 122 6.24 -19.74 0.39
N HIS A 123 5.60 -20.72 -0.26
CA HIS A 123 4.28 -21.25 0.05
C HIS A 123 4.03 -21.43 1.54
N SER A 124 3.22 -20.53 2.11
CA SER A 124 2.16 -20.89 3.05
C SER A 124 0.96 -20.00 2.76
N GLU A 125 0.18 -20.43 1.78
CA GLU A 125 -1.27 -20.21 1.64
C GLU A 125 -1.89 -18.97 2.33
N THR A 126 -1.50 -17.76 1.91
CA THR A 126 -2.41 -16.59 1.80
C THR A 126 -1.72 -15.56 0.91
N ASP A 127 -2.04 -15.58 -0.39
CA ASP A 127 -1.75 -14.46 -1.30
C ASP A 127 -2.62 -13.26 -0.87
N GLU A 128 -2.17 -12.48 0.12
CA GLU A 128 -2.92 -11.32 0.60
C GLU A 128 -2.65 -10.11 -0.30
N GLU A 129 -3.42 -10.01 -1.38
CA GLU A 129 -3.57 -8.77 -2.15
C GLU A 129 -4.31 -7.75 -1.30
N VAL A 130 -3.62 -6.67 -0.89
CA VAL A 130 -4.25 -5.58 -0.13
C VAL A 130 -4.21 -4.32 -0.97
N GLY A 131 -5.39 -3.83 -1.34
CA GLY A 131 -5.58 -2.62 -2.12
C GLY A 131 -6.77 -1.83 -1.59
N GLN A 132 -6.71 -0.50 -1.75
CA GLN A 132 -7.83 0.34 -1.38
C GLN A 132 -8.88 0.29 -2.50
N LYS A 133 -10.08 -0.23 -2.22
CA LYS A 133 -11.16 -0.32 -3.21
C LYS A 133 -11.70 1.09 -3.53
N PRO A 134 -11.70 1.52 -4.81
CA PRO A 134 -12.30 2.80 -5.17
C PRO A 134 -13.81 2.75 -4.86
N ARG A 135 -14.30 3.73 -4.08
CA ARG A 135 -15.74 3.96 -3.92
C ARG A 135 -16.18 4.78 -5.13
N PHE A 136 -17.02 4.18 -5.97
CA PHE A 136 -17.71 4.87 -7.07
C PHE A 136 -18.97 5.55 -6.57
#